data_AF-A0A2T4U5Z3-F1
#
_entry.id   AF-A0A2T4U5Z3-F1
#
_cell.length_a   1.000
_cell.length_b   1.000
_cell.length_c   1.000
_cell.angle_alpha   90.00
_cell.angle_beta   90.00
_cell.angle_gamma   90.00
#
_symmetry.space_group_name_H-M   'P 1'
#
loop_
_entity.id
_entity.type
_entity.pdbx_description
1 polymer ?
#
loop_
_entity_poly.entity_id
_entity_poly.type
_entity_poly.pdbx_seq_one_letter_code
_entity_poly.pdbx_strand_id
1 'polypeptide(L)'
;MNKMKKMSIFTLTLIFSMSLATGALASNGKAQAPGQSENFHKGITTEVTTSEDVYEKTLYDTDVSESKETVPKVKTYEKDPVVTEIVEKEEHSSQDWYRLRTTTTTETTTVTETWDEVITTKTTDFIETPVTITKTTVTTNEHRGAPGSSGKHLGETSETTVDKIKGEPQVVDTKEDVSTEKINFNKEESTETTSRVSRGEWIKD
;
A
#
# COMPACT_ATOMS: atom_id res chain seq x y z
N MET A 1 -2.73 13.66 10.69
CA MET A 1 -2.48 14.90 9.93
C MET A 1 -3.72 15.21 9.10
N ASN A 2 -4.27 16.42 9.22
CA ASN A 2 -5.25 17.09 8.35
C ASN A 2 -6.49 16.29 7.88
N LYS A 3 -7.67 16.52 8.47
CA LYS A 3 -8.64 17.62 8.18
C LYS A 3 -9.70 17.21 7.15
N MET A 4 -10.93 17.37 7.62
CA MET A 4 -12.08 17.95 6.92
C MET A 4 -12.97 17.05 6.06
N LYS A 5 -14.24 17.07 6.48
CA LYS A 5 -15.46 17.26 5.67
C LYS A 5 -15.80 16.13 4.71
N LYS A 6 -16.71 15.26 5.15
CA LYS A 6 -17.72 14.72 4.25
C LYS A 6 -19.03 15.46 4.53
N MET A 7 -19.23 16.50 3.73
CA MET A 7 -20.51 17.19 3.60
C MET A 7 -21.58 16.18 3.15
N SER A 8 -22.74 16.33 3.78
CA SER A 8 -24.11 16.11 3.27
C SER A 8 -24.24 15.77 1.79
N ILE A 9 -25.07 14.77 1.47
CA ILE A 9 -26.22 14.91 0.55
C ILE A 9 -27.30 13.93 1.04
N PHE A 10 -28.12 14.43 1.96
CA PHE A 10 -29.48 13.97 2.18
C PHE A 10 -30.34 14.77 1.18
N THR A 11 -30.49 14.30 -0.06
CA THR A 11 -31.38 14.98 -1.03
C THR A 11 -31.82 14.04 -2.15
N LEU A 12 -32.65 13.04 -1.82
CA LEU A 12 -33.49 12.38 -2.82
C LEU A 12 -34.92 12.27 -2.28
N THR A 13 -35.50 13.44 -2.01
CA THR A 13 -36.90 13.55 -1.58
C THR A 13 -37.46 14.92 -1.98
N LEU A 14 -37.26 15.35 -3.23
CA LEU A 14 -38.00 16.51 -3.77
C LEU A 14 -37.90 16.73 -5.30
N ILE A 15 -38.05 15.70 -6.13
CA ILE A 15 -38.31 15.90 -7.58
C ILE A 15 -39.56 15.10 -8.01
N PHE A 16 -40.61 15.20 -7.19
CA PHE A 16 -41.98 14.85 -7.59
C PHE A 16 -42.94 15.98 -7.22
N SER A 17 -42.47 17.24 -7.30
CA SER A 17 -43.27 18.41 -6.99
C SER A 17 -42.92 19.58 -7.91
N MET A 18 -43.27 19.45 -9.19
CA MET A 18 -43.54 20.48 -10.20
C MET A 18 -43.63 19.70 -11.52
N SER A 19 -44.78 19.49 -12.15
CA SER A 19 -45.71 20.54 -12.58
C SER A 19 -47.07 19.97 -13.03
N LEU A 20 -47.86 19.39 -12.11
CA LEU A 20 -49.32 19.36 -12.26
C LEU A 20 -49.92 20.67 -11.72
N ALA A 21 -49.61 21.77 -12.40
CA ALA A 21 -50.21 23.08 -12.17
C ALA A 21 -50.85 23.59 -13.45
N THR A 22 -51.97 22.95 -13.84
CA THR A 22 -53.11 23.58 -14.51
C THR A 22 -54.32 22.71 -14.13
N GLY A 23 -55.26 23.13 -13.29
CA GLY A 23 -56.02 24.36 -13.36
C GLY A 23 -57.42 24.02 -13.87
N ALA A 24 -58.40 24.05 -12.95
CA ALA A 24 -59.85 23.98 -13.13
C ALA A 24 -60.51 22.61 -13.41
N LEU A 25 -61.22 22.14 -12.38
CA LEU A 25 -62.35 21.22 -12.49
C LEU A 25 -63.41 21.83 -13.41
N ALA A 26 -63.72 21.17 -14.52
CA ALA A 26 -64.96 21.35 -15.24
C ALA A 26 -65.53 19.97 -15.63
N SER A 27 -66.67 19.69 -15.02
CA SER A 27 -67.59 18.57 -15.23
C SER A 27 -67.80 18.19 -16.69
N ASN A 28 -67.67 16.90 -17.02
CA ASN A 28 -68.81 16.10 -17.52
C ASN A 28 -68.47 14.60 -17.57
N GLY A 29 -69.47 13.80 -17.19
CA GLY A 29 -69.31 12.42 -16.75
C GLY A 29 -68.81 11.43 -17.80
N LYS A 30 -67.96 10.52 -17.32
CA LYS A 30 -68.07 9.05 -17.41
C LYS A 30 -66.88 8.49 -16.65
N ALA A 31 -67.11 7.42 -15.87
CA ALA A 31 -66.10 6.78 -15.04
C ALA A 31 -64.85 6.43 -15.88
N GLN A 32 -63.76 7.17 -15.66
CA GLN A 32 -62.44 6.86 -16.19
C GLN A 32 -61.77 5.91 -15.20
N ALA A 33 -61.24 4.79 -15.72
CA ALA A 33 -60.34 3.94 -14.98
C ALA A 33 -59.19 4.81 -14.43
N PRO A 34 -58.77 4.61 -13.17
CA PRO A 34 -57.68 5.39 -12.58
C PRO A 34 -56.44 5.29 -13.49
N GLY A 35 -55.88 6.45 -13.87
CA GLY A 35 -54.67 6.56 -14.70
C GLY A 35 -54.86 6.96 -16.18
N GLN A 36 -56.08 6.92 -16.75
CA GLN A 36 -56.28 7.30 -18.17
C GLN A 36 -56.44 8.81 -18.42
N SER A 37 -56.95 9.57 -17.44
CA SER A 37 -57.13 11.02 -17.55
C SER A 37 -55.91 11.83 -17.13
N GLU A 38 -54.99 11.23 -16.37
CA GLU A 38 -53.82 11.91 -15.81
C GLU A 38 -52.76 12.21 -16.87
N ASN A 39 -52.67 11.36 -17.90
CA ASN A 39 -51.68 11.47 -18.97
C ASN A 39 -52.26 11.98 -20.31
N PHE A 40 -53.56 12.31 -20.37
CA PHE A 40 -54.22 12.78 -21.58
C PHE A 40 -54.91 14.13 -21.36
N HIS A 41 -54.32 15.20 -21.89
CA HIS A 41 -54.84 16.57 -21.75
C HIS A 41 -54.89 17.29 -23.11
N LYS A 42 -56.02 17.95 -23.42
CA LYS A 42 -56.23 18.72 -24.66
C LYS A 42 -55.86 17.97 -25.96
N GLY A 43 -56.10 16.66 -26.01
CA GLY A 43 -55.78 15.86 -27.21
C GLY A 43 -54.31 15.48 -27.33
N ILE A 44 -53.52 15.63 -26.27
CA ILE A 44 -52.12 15.21 -26.18
C ILE A 44 -52.03 14.13 -25.11
N THR A 45 -51.38 13.02 -25.45
CA THR A 45 -51.00 11.97 -24.50
C THR A 45 -49.50 12.10 -24.21
N THR A 46 -49.14 11.99 -22.93
CA THR A 46 -47.75 11.93 -22.45
C THR A 46 -47.46 10.52 -21.93
N GLU A 47 -46.46 9.86 -22.52
CA GLU A 47 -45.98 8.55 -22.11
C GLU A 47 -44.63 8.70 -21.42
N VAL A 48 -44.54 8.25 -20.17
CA VAL A 48 -43.29 8.24 -19.41
C VAL A 48 -42.77 6.81 -19.36
N THR A 49 -41.59 6.59 -19.93
CA THR A 49 -40.88 5.31 -19.85
C THR A 49 -39.64 5.48 -18.98
N THR A 50 -39.54 4.66 -17.93
CA THR A 50 -38.35 4.59 -17.08
C THR A 50 -37.59 3.32 -17.42
N SER A 51 -36.30 3.47 -17.74
CA SER A 51 -35.37 2.36 -17.89
C SER A 51 -34.30 2.44 -16.80
N GLU A 52 -33.99 1.31 -16.20
CA GLU A 52 -32.92 1.19 -15.21
C GLU A 52 -31.85 0.24 -15.72
N ASP A 53 -30.64 0.75 -15.90
CA ASP A 53 -29.47 -0.05 -16.22
C ASP A 53 -28.60 -0.16 -14.96
N VAL A 54 -28.52 -1.37 -14.41
CA VAL A 54 -27.66 -1.68 -13.25
C VAL A 54 -26.43 -2.43 -13.74
N TYR A 55 -25.25 -1.92 -13.41
CA TYR A 55 -24.01 -2.61 -13.70
C TYR A 55 -23.00 -2.50 -12.56
N GLU A 56 -22.16 -3.52 -12.46
CA GLU A 56 -21.14 -3.64 -11.43
C GLU A 56 -19.78 -3.16 -11.97
N LYS A 57 -19.03 -2.49 -11.11
CA LYS A 57 -17.68 -2.04 -11.40
C LYS A 57 -16.81 -2.21 -10.16
N THR A 58 -15.59 -2.71 -10.33
CA THR A 58 -14.58 -2.71 -9.27
C THR A 58 -13.68 -1.48 -9.42
N LEU A 59 -13.44 -0.78 -8.30
CA LEU A 59 -12.41 0.24 -8.20
C LEU A 59 -11.18 -0.37 -7.52
N TYR A 60 -10.01 -0.01 -8.01
CA TYR A 60 -8.73 -0.48 -7.49
C TYR A 60 -8.01 0.69 -6.83
N ASP A 61 -7.49 0.47 -5.63
CA ASP A 61 -6.63 1.38 -4.90
C ASP A 61 -5.38 0.66 -4.42
N THR A 62 -4.37 1.43 -4.03
CA THR A 62 -3.11 0.88 -3.51
C THR A 62 -2.66 1.68 -2.31
N ASP A 63 -2.60 1.03 -1.16
CA ASP A 63 -2.10 1.61 0.07
C ASP A 63 -0.66 1.13 0.32
N VAL A 64 0.24 2.07 0.60
CA VAL A 64 1.65 1.78 0.86
C VAL A 64 2.00 2.25 2.25
N SER A 65 2.57 1.36 3.06
CA SER A 65 3.15 1.68 4.35
C SER A 65 4.61 1.23 4.44
N GLU A 66 5.39 1.94 5.23
CA GLU A 66 6.80 1.68 5.44
C GLU A 66 7.07 1.68 6.95
N SER A 67 7.78 0.65 7.42
CA SER A 67 8.28 0.57 8.79
C SER A 67 9.78 0.34 8.79
N LYS A 68 10.44 0.87 9.82
CA LYS A 68 11.89 0.76 10.01
C LYS A 68 12.19 0.27 11.40
N GLU A 69 13.08 -0.70 11.47
CA GLU A 69 13.63 -1.23 12.71
C GLU A 69 15.16 -1.21 12.62
N THR A 70 15.83 -0.82 13.70
CA THR A 70 17.28 -0.83 13.79
C THR A 70 17.71 -1.87 14.81
N VAL A 71 18.51 -2.85 14.38
CA VAL A 71 18.96 -3.97 15.20
C VAL A 71 20.49 -3.94 15.31
N PRO A 72 21.06 -3.83 16.52
CA PRO A 72 22.51 -3.88 16.70
C PRO A 72 23.04 -5.30 16.41
N LYS A 73 24.20 -5.38 15.75
CA LYS A 73 24.91 -6.61 15.41
C LYS A 73 26.37 -6.53 15.82
N VAL A 74 26.91 -7.69 16.17
CA VAL A 74 28.33 -7.87 16.52
C VAL A 74 28.88 -9.14 15.86
N LYS A 75 30.09 -9.07 15.34
CA LYS A 75 30.84 -10.21 14.82
C LYS A 75 32.27 -10.12 15.34
N THR A 76 32.72 -11.19 16.01
CA THR A 76 34.09 -11.30 16.53
C THR A 76 34.79 -12.47 15.86
N TYR A 77 36.02 -12.25 15.40
CA TYR A 77 36.87 -13.30 14.80
C TYR A 77 38.35 -13.00 15.06
N GLU A 78 39.16 -14.06 15.13
CA GLU A 78 40.61 -13.96 15.24
C GLU A 78 41.23 -13.98 13.82
N LYS A 79 42.24 -13.14 13.59
CA LYS A 79 43.12 -13.26 12.42
C LYS A 79 44.10 -14.40 12.65
N ASP A 80 44.65 -14.94 11.57
CA ASP A 80 45.76 -15.89 11.66
C ASP A 80 46.91 -15.29 12.47
N PRO A 81 47.46 -16.03 13.46
CA PRO A 81 48.50 -15.52 14.32
C PRO A 81 49.80 -15.28 13.55
N VAL A 82 50.46 -14.17 13.84
CA VAL A 82 51.78 -13.87 13.29
C VAL A 82 52.84 -14.39 14.25
N VAL A 83 53.66 -15.34 13.79
CA VAL A 83 54.75 -15.92 14.59
C VAL A 83 56.09 -15.42 14.06
N THR A 84 56.85 -14.75 14.92
CA THR A 84 58.21 -14.28 14.64
C THR A 84 59.19 -15.02 15.53
N GLU A 85 60.24 -15.58 14.93
CA GLU A 85 61.32 -16.25 15.66
C GLU A 85 62.63 -15.50 15.45
N ILE A 86 63.26 -15.10 16.56
CA ILE A 86 64.57 -14.45 16.57
C ILE A 86 65.54 -15.39 17.27
N VAL A 87 66.61 -15.79 16.57
CA VAL A 87 67.66 -16.65 17.09
C VAL A 87 68.94 -15.84 17.26
N GLU A 88 69.47 -15.80 18.48
CA GLU A 88 70.69 -15.06 18.83
C GLU A 88 71.72 -15.97 19.49
N LYS A 89 73.02 -15.67 19.30
CA LYS A 89 74.12 -16.29 20.04
C LYS A 89 74.20 -15.62 21.42
N GLU A 90 73.98 -16.37 22.49
CA GLU A 90 74.17 -15.93 23.87
C GLU A 90 75.47 -16.53 24.39
N GLU A 91 76.44 -15.69 24.78
CA GLU A 91 77.75 -16.13 25.28
C GLU A 91 77.69 -16.55 26.76
N HIS A 92 78.50 -17.53 27.14
CA HIS A 92 78.62 -17.97 28.53
C HIS A 92 79.37 -16.91 29.34
N SER A 93 78.90 -16.63 30.56
CA SER A 93 79.41 -15.53 31.37
C SER A 93 80.88 -15.67 31.81
N SER A 94 81.43 -16.89 31.75
CA SER A 94 82.76 -17.20 32.28
C SER A 94 83.58 -18.22 31.48
N GLN A 95 83.04 -18.76 30.38
CA GLN A 95 83.69 -19.80 29.59
C GLN A 95 83.56 -19.45 28.12
N ASP A 96 84.45 -19.98 27.27
CA ASP A 96 84.43 -19.77 25.82
C ASP A 96 83.37 -20.65 25.13
N TRP A 97 82.13 -20.55 25.63
CA TRP A 97 80.98 -21.34 25.21
C TRP A 97 79.86 -20.39 24.76
N TYR A 98 79.00 -20.86 23.88
CA TYR A 98 77.80 -20.16 23.46
C TYR A 98 76.58 -21.08 23.47
N ARG A 99 75.38 -20.49 23.55
CA ARG A 99 74.14 -21.21 23.30
C ARG A 99 73.26 -20.41 22.34
N LEU A 100 72.39 -21.10 21.62
CA LEU A 100 71.36 -20.44 20.83
C LEU A 100 70.20 -20.07 21.74
N ARG A 101 69.87 -18.78 21.79
CA ARG A 101 68.66 -18.25 22.42
C ARG A 101 67.64 -18.00 21.33
N THR A 102 66.51 -18.68 21.38
CA THR A 102 65.39 -18.44 20.46
C THR A 102 64.29 -17.70 21.21
N THR A 103 63.88 -16.55 20.69
CA THR A 103 62.71 -15.81 21.16
C THR A 103 61.61 -15.97 20.11
N THR A 104 60.56 -16.71 20.46
CA THR A 104 59.36 -16.85 19.64
C THR A 104 58.34 -15.84 20.16
N THR A 105 57.92 -14.91 19.31
CA THR A 105 56.85 -13.96 19.58
C THR A 105 55.64 -14.33 18.72
N THR A 106 54.50 -14.57 19.36
CA THR A 106 53.22 -14.82 18.72
C THR A 106 52.32 -13.60 18.95
N GLU A 107 51.83 -13.02 17.86
CA GLU A 107 50.84 -11.95 17.88
C GLU A 107 49.49 -12.53 17.43
N THR A 108 48.50 -12.48 18.31
CA THR A 108 47.13 -12.87 18.02
C THR A 108 46.28 -11.60 17.93
N THR A 109 45.70 -11.32 16.77
CA THR A 109 44.83 -10.16 16.58
C THR A 109 43.36 -10.60 16.54
N THR A 110 42.59 -10.12 17.50
CA THR A 110 41.14 -10.27 17.53
C THR A 110 40.48 -9.06 16.91
N VAL A 111 39.57 -9.29 15.97
CA VAL A 111 38.77 -8.25 15.30
C VAL A 111 37.34 -8.34 15.79
N THR A 112 36.81 -7.21 16.23
CA THR A 112 35.40 -7.04 16.59
C THR A 112 34.78 -6.02 15.63
N GLU A 113 33.82 -6.47 14.84
CA GLU A 113 33.00 -5.64 13.97
C GLU A 113 31.63 -5.43 14.62
N THR A 114 31.23 -4.18 14.81
CA THR A 114 29.89 -3.81 15.29
C THR A 114 29.19 -2.95 14.24
N TRP A 115 27.90 -3.17 14.03
CA TRP A 115 27.10 -2.35 13.13
C TRP A 115 25.64 -2.37 13.55
N ASP A 116 24.90 -1.36 13.11
CA ASP A 116 23.45 -1.37 13.19
C ASP A 116 22.88 -1.86 11.86
N GLU A 117 22.02 -2.87 11.88
CA GLU A 117 21.29 -3.34 10.72
C GLU A 117 19.92 -2.66 10.70
N VAL A 118 19.69 -1.78 9.73
CA VAL A 118 18.38 -1.17 9.50
C VAL A 118 17.59 -2.09 8.57
N ILE A 119 16.46 -2.56 9.07
CA ILE A 119 15.49 -3.37 8.34
C ILE A 119 14.36 -2.43 7.95
N THR A 120 14.19 -2.21 6.64
CA THR A 120 13.05 -1.45 6.11
C THR A 120 12.07 -2.45 5.48
N THR A 121 10.86 -2.50 6.05
CA THR A 121 9.76 -3.31 5.53
C THR A 121 8.74 -2.40 4.89
N LYS A 122 8.53 -2.58 3.58
CA LYS A 122 7.52 -1.88 2.81
C LYS A 122 6.37 -2.83 2.52
N THR A 123 5.18 -2.49 3.01
CA THR A 123 3.95 -3.25 2.79
C THR A 123 3.08 -2.50 1.79
N THR A 124 2.69 -3.17 0.72
CA THR A 124 1.81 -2.63 -0.33
C THR A 124 0.54 -3.47 -0.38
N ASP A 125 -0.58 -2.87 0.00
CA ASP A 125 -1.91 -3.48 -0.02
C ASP A 125 -2.66 -3.06 -1.28
N PHE A 126 -3.20 -4.04 -2.01
CA PHE A 126 -4.07 -3.82 -3.15
C PHE A 126 -5.52 -3.94 -2.69
N ILE A 127 -6.29 -2.86 -2.86
CA ILE A 127 -7.64 -2.76 -2.33
C ILE A 127 -8.63 -2.72 -3.49
N GLU A 128 -9.61 -3.62 -3.45
CA GLU A 128 -10.75 -3.62 -4.36
C GLU A 128 -11.98 -3.07 -3.65
N THR A 129 -12.67 -2.13 -4.28
CA THR A 129 -13.97 -1.64 -3.81
C THR A 129 -15.03 -1.94 -4.87
N PRO A 130 -15.97 -2.85 -4.60
CA PRO A 130 -17.10 -3.07 -5.50
C PRO A 130 -18.01 -1.83 -5.50
N VAL A 131 -18.48 -1.44 -6.68
CA VAL A 131 -19.37 -0.31 -6.89
C VAL A 131 -20.51 -0.74 -7.79
N THR A 132 -21.73 -0.59 -7.29
CA THR A 132 -22.95 -0.74 -8.08
C THR A 132 -23.32 0.62 -8.64
N ILE A 133 -23.46 0.71 -9.96
CA ILE A 133 -23.88 1.93 -10.65
C ILE A 133 -25.26 1.68 -11.23
N THR A 134 -26.23 2.48 -10.79
CA THR A 134 -27.59 2.47 -11.33
C THR A 134 -27.76 3.70 -12.20
N LYS A 135 -27.99 3.49 -13.48
CA LYS A 135 -28.32 4.55 -14.43
C LYS A 135 -29.82 4.49 -14.70
N THR A 136 -30.53 5.52 -14.28
CA THR A 136 -31.97 5.64 -14.52
C THR A 136 -32.18 6.64 -15.66
N THR A 137 -32.74 6.18 -16.77
CA THR A 137 -33.13 7.04 -17.89
C THR A 137 -34.64 7.14 -17.94
N VAL A 138 -35.15 8.36 -17.79
CA VAL A 138 -36.58 8.67 -17.91
C VAL A 138 -36.79 9.32 -19.27
N THR A 139 -37.60 8.71 -20.11
CA THR A 139 -37.98 9.21 -21.43
C THR A 139 -39.44 9.58 -21.44
N THR A 140 -39.72 10.85 -21.72
CA THR A 140 -41.07 11.39 -21.83
C THR A 140 -41.38 11.62 -23.30
N ASN A 141 -42.40 10.92 -23.80
CA ASN A 141 -42.84 10.94 -25.17
C ASN A 141 -44.25 11.54 -25.28
N GLU A 142 -44.40 12.57 -26.09
CA GLU A 142 -45.69 13.22 -26.31
C GLU A 142 -46.22 12.91 -27.71
N HIS A 143 -47.51 12.58 -27.81
CA HIS A 143 -48.18 12.35 -29.08
C HIS A 143 -49.61 12.90 -29.07
N ARG A 144 -50.14 13.21 -30.25
CA ARG A 144 -51.55 13.62 -30.41
C ARG A 144 -52.48 12.43 -30.32
N GLY A 145 -53.69 12.65 -29.84
CA GLY A 145 -54.73 11.64 -29.77
C GLY A 145 -54.72 10.87 -28.45
N ALA A 146 -55.77 10.07 -28.26
CA ALA A 146 -55.98 9.29 -27.04
C ALA A 146 -54.89 8.22 -26.86
N PRO A 147 -54.68 7.71 -25.63
CA PRO A 147 -53.76 6.61 -25.37
C PRO A 147 -54.01 5.41 -26.30
N GLY A 148 -52.95 4.88 -26.91
CA GLY A 148 -53.03 3.77 -27.87
C GLY A 148 -53.51 4.14 -29.27
N SER A 149 -53.74 5.43 -29.55
CA SER A 149 -54.01 5.91 -30.92
C SER A 149 -52.71 6.14 -31.68
N SER A 150 -52.70 5.88 -32.99
CA SER A 150 -51.53 6.08 -33.86
C SER A 150 -51.28 7.56 -34.22
N GLY A 151 -51.57 8.46 -33.30
CA GLY A 151 -51.50 9.89 -33.58
C GLY A 151 -50.07 10.41 -33.67
N LYS A 152 -49.94 11.64 -34.17
CA LYS A 152 -48.65 12.22 -34.55
C LYS A 152 -47.78 12.50 -33.31
N HIS A 153 -46.54 12.00 -33.32
CA HIS A 153 -45.51 12.32 -32.34
C HIS A 153 -45.23 13.85 -32.30
N LEU A 154 -45.11 14.39 -31.09
CA LEU A 154 -44.94 15.83 -30.83
C LEU A 154 -43.56 16.17 -30.27
N GLY A 155 -42.97 15.27 -29.49
CA GLY A 155 -41.65 15.45 -28.93
C GLY A 155 -41.24 14.32 -27.99
N GLU A 156 -39.93 14.19 -27.81
CA GLU A 156 -39.28 13.26 -26.90
C GLU A 156 -38.29 14.04 -26.06
N THR A 157 -38.29 13.83 -24.74
CA THR A 157 -37.27 14.36 -23.83
C THR A 157 -36.76 13.21 -22.98
N SER A 158 -35.44 13.09 -22.85
CA SER A 158 -34.81 12.10 -21.98
C SER A 158 -33.97 12.78 -20.90
N GLU A 159 -34.16 12.37 -19.65
CA GLU A 159 -33.27 12.72 -18.54
C GLU A 159 -32.57 11.46 -18.03
N THR A 160 -31.31 11.59 -17.63
CA THR A 160 -30.53 10.47 -17.12
C THR A 160 -29.90 10.85 -15.79
N THR A 161 -30.17 10.03 -14.77
CA THR A 161 -29.57 10.13 -13.44
C THR A 161 -28.64 8.94 -13.22
N VAL A 162 -27.53 9.16 -12.53
CA VAL A 162 -26.54 8.11 -12.23
C VAL A 162 -26.30 8.07 -10.73
N ASP A 163 -26.74 6.99 -10.10
CA ASP A 163 -26.51 6.71 -8.70
C ASP A 163 -25.36 5.71 -8.54
N LYS A 164 -24.55 5.91 -7.50
CA LYS A 164 -23.38 5.07 -7.21
C LYS A 164 -23.40 4.64 -5.76
N ILE A 165 -23.49 3.33 -5.54
CA ILE A 165 -23.40 2.72 -4.22
C ILE A 165 -22.05 2.03 -4.12
N LYS A 166 -21.23 2.46 -3.16
CA LYS A 166 -19.95 1.81 -2.87
C LYS A 166 -20.16 0.72 -1.83
N GLY A 167 -19.66 -0.48 -2.10
CA GLY A 167 -19.55 -1.54 -1.10
C GLY A 167 -18.34 -1.33 -0.18
N GLU A 168 -18.11 -2.31 0.69
CA GLU A 168 -16.96 -2.30 1.60
C GLU A 168 -15.66 -2.58 0.83
N PRO A 169 -14.59 -1.80 1.07
CA PRO A 169 -13.28 -2.08 0.49
C PRO A 169 -12.71 -3.38 1.05
N GLN A 170 -12.10 -4.19 0.19
CA GLN A 170 -11.46 -5.45 0.55
C GLN A 170 -10.00 -5.45 0.10
N VAL A 171 -9.10 -5.84 1.00
CA VAL A 171 -7.71 -6.11 0.64
C VAL A 171 -7.67 -7.44 -0.10
N VAL A 172 -7.21 -7.44 -1.34
CA VAL A 172 -7.17 -8.63 -2.20
C VAL A 172 -5.78 -9.23 -2.34
N ASP A 173 -4.75 -8.42 -2.16
CA ASP A 173 -3.36 -8.85 -2.19
C ASP A 173 -2.52 -7.92 -1.30
N THR A 174 -1.49 -8.49 -0.70
CA THR A 174 -0.53 -7.77 0.14
C THR A 174 0.87 -8.21 -0.26
N LYS A 175 1.72 -7.26 -0.63
CA LYS A 175 3.11 -7.50 -0.95
C LYS A 175 4.01 -6.90 0.10
N GLU A 176 4.97 -7.68 0.57
CA GLU A 176 5.99 -7.25 1.51
C GLU A 176 7.37 -7.29 0.84
N ASP A 177 8.01 -6.12 0.80
CA ASP A 177 9.39 -5.97 0.37
C ASP A 177 10.24 -5.66 1.59
N VAL A 178 11.22 -6.53 1.88
CA VAL A 178 12.17 -6.34 2.98
C VAL A 178 13.53 -6.00 2.41
N SER A 179 14.11 -4.91 2.90
CA SER A 179 15.48 -4.51 2.58
C SER A 179 16.29 -4.31 3.85
N THR A 180 17.55 -4.67 3.80
CA THR A 180 18.49 -4.51 4.91
C THR A 180 19.66 -3.64 4.50
N GLU A 181 20.03 -2.72 5.40
CA GLU A 181 21.17 -1.82 5.21
C GLU A 181 22.04 -1.84 6.46
N LYS A 182 23.36 -1.90 6.28
CA LYS A 182 24.32 -1.77 7.38
C LYS A 182 24.67 -0.30 7.56
N ILE A 183 24.41 0.24 8.75
CA ILE A 183 24.79 1.60 9.15
C ILE A 183 25.68 1.56 10.40
N ASN A 184 26.29 2.69 10.74
CA ASN A 184 27.09 2.86 11.96
C ASN A 184 28.17 1.76 12.17
N PHE A 185 28.79 1.32 11.07
CA PHE A 185 29.81 0.27 11.11
C PHE A 185 31.06 0.77 11.85
N ASN A 186 31.45 0.04 12.87
CA ASN A 186 32.69 0.22 13.61
C ASN A 186 33.50 -1.08 13.59
N LYS A 187 34.83 -0.94 13.50
CA LYS A 187 35.76 -2.06 13.50
C LYS A 187 36.86 -1.78 14.51
N GLU A 188 36.95 -2.64 15.51
CA GLU A 188 37.96 -2.59 16.55
C GLU A 188 38.90 -3.79 16.39
N GLU A 189 40.20 -3.55 16.54
CA GLU A 189 41.22 -4.59 16.54
C GLU A 189 41.95 -4.54 17.89
N SER A 190 42.11 -5.69 18.52
CA SER A 190 42.90 -5.87 19.73
C SER A 190 43.98 -6.91 19.43
N THR A 191 45.23 -6.62 19.80
CA THR A 191 46.34 -7.54 19.58
C THR A 191 46.94 -7.93 20.92
N GLU A 192 47.03 -9.24 21.14
CA GLU A 192 47.73 -9.84 22.26
C GLU A 192 49.08 -10.36 21.77
N THR A 193 50.16 -9.96 22.46
CA THR A 193 51.52 -10.39 22.15
C THR A 193 52.03 -11.32 23.24
N THR A 194 52.34 -12.55 22.88
CA THR A 194 52.97 -13.53 23.77
C THR A 194 54.38 -13.83 23.29
N SER A 195 55.38 -13.67 24.17
CA SER A 195 56.77 -14.02 23.88
C SER A 195 57.24 -15.18 24.75
N ARG A 196 57.87 -16.17 24.11
CA ARG A 196 58.51 -17.32 24.77
C ARG A 196 59.98 -17.37 24.41
N VAL A 197 60.83 -17.49 25.41
CA VAL A 197 62.28 -17.67 25.23
C VAL A 197 62.63 -19.13 25.49
N SER A 198 63.29 -19.76 24.54
CA SER A 198 63.95 -21.06 24.70
C SER A 198 65.46 -20.89 24.56
N ARG A 199 66.21 -21.75 25.26
CA ARG A 199 67.67 -21.74 25.28
C ARG A 199 68.15 -23.14 24.97
N GLY A 200 69.03 -23.24 23.98
CA GLY A 200 69.74 -24.46 23.65
C GLY A 200 70.79 -24.81 24.71
N GLU A 201 71.44 -25.95 24.50
CA GLU A 201 72.58 -26.37 25.29
C GLU A 201 73.79 -25.47 25.03
N TRP A 202 74.74 -25.46 25.97
CA TRP A 202 76.01 -24.78 25.79
C TRP A 202 76.92 -25.58 24.85
N ILE A 203 77.47 -24.89 23.86
CA ILE A 203 78.39 -25.40 22.85
C ILE A 203 79.71 -24.68 23.06
N LYS A 204 80.81 -25.43 23.18
CA LYS A 204 82.16 -24.86 23.23
C LYS A 204 82.55 -24.35 21.83
N ASP A 205 82.99 -23.10 21.73
CA ASP A 205 83.51 -22.53 20.48
C ASP A 205 84.85 -23.20 20.07
#